data_AF-A0A366MC15-F1
#
_entry.id   AF-A0A366MC15-F1
#
_cell.length_a   1.000
_cell.length_b   1.000
_cell.length_c   1.000
_cell.angle_alpha   90.00
_cell.angle_beta   90.00
_cell.angle_gamma   90.00
#
_symmetry.space_group_name_H-M   'P 1'
#
loop_
_entity.id
_entity.type
_entity.pdbx_description
1 polymer ?
#
loop_
_entity_poly.entity_id
_entity_poly.type
_entity_poly.pdbx_seq_one_letter_code
_entity_poly.pdbx_strand_id
1 'polypeptide(L)' 'MVNNTCNINNGGAIISGGNNLRVIDSNFTNNIAVSSSETIYSRGVNSSFTNLNFVNNSASSVGAISIHGDNSSVINSAFI' A
#
# COMPACT_ATOMS: atom_id res chain seq x y z
N MET A 1 9.85 2.35 2.90
CA MET A 1 9.44 3.71 2.51
C MET A 1 9.07 4.50 3.76
N VAL A 2 9.67 5.69 3.93
CA VAL A 2 9.50 6.51 5.13
C VAL A 2 9.14 7.94 4.72
N ASN A 3 8.19 8.56 5.43
CA ASN A 3 7.79 9.98 5.29
C ASN A 3 7.38 10.40 3.86
N ASN A 4 6.68 9.53 3.12
CA ASN A 4 6.15 9.90 1.80
C ASN A 4 4.77 10.53 1.97
N THR A 5 4.58 11.72 1.40
CA THR A 5 3.28 12.40 1.40
C THR A 5 2.77 12.49 -0.03
N CYS A 6 1.65 11.85 -0.33
CA CYS A 6 0.97 12.01 -1.60
C CYS A 6 -0.24 12.92 -1.46
N ASN A 7 -0.22 14.01 -2.22
CA ASN A 7 -1.24 15.06 -2.24
C ASN A 7 -2.27 14.89 -3.37
N ILE A 8 -2.17 13.82 -4.16
CA ILE A 8 -3.01 13.58 -5.36
C ILE A 8 -3.59 12.16 -5.33
N ASN A 9 -4.81 12.02 -5.86
CA ASN A 9 -5.86 11.02 -5.56
C ASN A 9 -5.53 9.50 -5.52
N ASN A 10 -4.29 9.04 -5.69
CA ASN A 10 -4.05 7.64 -6.04
C ASN A 10 -3.05 6.85 -5.17
N GLY A 11 -2.51 7.39 -4.06
CA GLY A 11 -1.79 6.58 -3.05
C GLY A 11 -0.51 7.21 -2.50
N GLY A 12 -0.15 6.87 -1.26
CA GLY A 12 0.91 7.48 -0.45
C GLY A 12 2.34 7.03 -0.74
N ALA A 13 2.58 5.74 -1.03
CA ALA A 13 3.93 5.18 -1.16
C ALA A 13 4.13 4.25 -2.38
N ILE A 14 3.15 3.39 -2.71
CA ILE A 14 3.17 2.58 -3.94
C ILE A 14 1.84 2.74 -4.67
N ILE A 15 1.91 2.93 -5.99
CA ILE A 15 0.77 2.89 -6.90
C ILE A 15 1.18 2.00 -8.08
N SER A 16 0.45 0.90 -8.32
CA SER A 16 0.77 0.02 -9.46
C SER A 16 -0.48 -0.63 -10.07
N GLY A 17 -0.59 -0.52 -11.40
CA GLY A 17 -1.52 -1.31 -12.20
C GLY A 17 -0.90 -2.55 -12.84
N GLY A 18 0.38 -2.84 -12.56
CA GLY A 18 1.11 -3.95 -13.16
C GLY A 18 0.75 -5.29 -12.50
N ASN A 19 0.52 -6.32 -13.31
CA ASN A 19 0.24 -7.67 -12.85
C ASN A 19 1.49 -8.34 -12.25
N ASN A 20 1.28 -9.30 -11.35
CA ASN A 20 2.34 -10.06 -10.66
C ASN A 20 3.29 -9.17 -9.84
N LEU A 21 2.77 -8.07 -9.27
CA LEU A 21 3.57 -7.23 -8.39
C LEU A 21 3.95 -8.01 -7.12
N ARG A 22 5.21 -7.91 -6.71
CA ARG A 22 5.69 -8.51 -5.47
C ARG A 22 6.30 -7.45 -4.58
N VAL A 23 5.73 -7.25 -3.40
CA VAL A 23 6.30 -6.41 -2.34
C VAL A 23 6.57 -7.31 -1.14
N ILE A 24 7.83 -7.41 -0.73
CA ILE A 24 8.29 -8.39 0.25
C ILE A 24 9.19 -7.69 1.27
N ASP A 25 9.10 -8.09 2.54
CA ASP A 25 10.00 -7.69 3.63
C ASP A 25 10.22 -6.17 3.71
N SER A 26 9.13 -5.40 3.60
CA SER A 26 9.20 -3.95 3.45
C SER A 26 8.49 -3.21 4.58
N ASN A 27 9.17 -2.18 5.10
CA ASN A 27 8.61 -1.30 6.12
C ASN A 27 8.08 0.00 5.47
N PHE A 28 6.86 0.37 5.82
CA PHE A 28 6.19 1.60 5.46
C PHE A 28 5.96 2.40 6.73
N THR A 29 6.64 3.52 6.90
CA THR A 29 6.58 4.31 8.13
C THR A 29 6.20 5.75 7.85
N ASN A 30 5.24 6.31 8.58
CA ASN A 30 4.85 7.72 8.50
C ASN A 30 4.51 8.19 7.07
N ASN A 31 3.95 7.31 6.23
CA ASN A 31 3.50 7.74 4.91
C ASN A 31 2.07 8.28 5.02
N ILE A 32 1.83 9.41 4.35
CA ILE A 32 0.58 10.16 4.42
C ILE A 32 -0.04 10.18 3.02
N ALA A 33 -1.27 9.68 2.91
CA ALA A 33 -2.09 9.79 1.71
C ALA A 33 -3.24 10.78 2.00
N VAL A 34 -3.13 11.99 1.46
CA VAL A 34 -3.99 13.12 1.85
C VAL A 34 -5.35 13.09 1.15
N SER A 35 -5.43 12.50 -0.04
CA SER A 35 -6.66 12.40 -0.83
C SER A 35 -7.03 10.94 -1.04
N SER A 36 -8.22 10.54 -0.58
CA SER A 36 -8.96 9.29 -0.86
C SER A 36 -8.20 7.96 -1.06
N SER A 37 -6.95 7.86 -0.64
CA SER A 37 -6.02 6.86 -1.13
C SER A 37 -5.19 6.26 -0.01
N GLU A 38 -4.64 5.09 -0.28
CA GLU A 38 -3.95 4.21 0.65
C GLU A 38 -2.44 4.43 0.62
N THR A 39 -1.70 3.89 1.59
CA THR A 39 -0.23 3.87 1.48
C THR A 39 0.24 3.02 0.30
N ILE A 40 -0.43 1.90 0.03
CA ILE A 40 -0.22 1.08 -1.17
C ILE A 40 -1.55 0.92 -1.91
N TYR A 41 -1.56 1.28 -3.20
CA TYR A 41 -2.66 1.03 -4.12
C TYR A 41 -2.22 0.10 -5.24
N SER A 42 -2.90 -1.05 -5.39
CA SER A 42 -2.62 -2.00 -6.47
C SER A 42 -3.89 -2.45 -7.20
N ARG A 43 -3.85 -2.40 -8.54
CA ARG A 43 -4.90 -2.95 -9.42
C ARG A 43 -4.46 -4.17 -10.23
N GLY A 44 -3.20 -4.58 -10.11
CA GLY A 44 -2.65 -5.69 -10.88
C GLY A 44 -3.06 -7.05 -10.32
N VAL A 45 -3.38 -8.01 -11.19
CA VAL A 45 -3.76 -9.37 -10.79
C VAL A 45 -2.56 -10.21 -10.37
N ASN A 46 -2.78 -11.26 -9.59
CA ASN A 46 -1.77 -12.21 -9.08
C ASN A 46 -0.64 -11.52 -8.27
N SER A 47 -0.96 -10.45 -7.54
CA SER A 47 0.04 -9.69 -6.79
C SER A 47 0.23 -10.24 -5.37
N SER A 48 1.45 -10.22 -4.84
CA SER A 48 1.76 -10.71 -3.49
C SER A 48 2.42 -9.64 -2.64
N PHE A 49 1.87 -9.41 -1.46
CA PHE A 49 2.37 -8.47 -0.46
C PHE A 49 2.69 -9.26 0.81
N THR A 50 3.97 -9.48 1.11
CA THR A 50 4.39 -10.42 2.16
C THR A 50 5.34 -9.75 3.15
N ASN A 51 5.17 -10.02 4.45
CA ASN A 51 6.05 -9.49 5.50
C ASN A 51 6.16 -7.96 5.47
N LEU A 52 5.03 -7.27 5.38
CA LEU A 52 5.01 -5.81 5.37
C LEU A 52 4.72 -5.26 6.75
N ASN A 53 5.42 -4.22 7.17
CA ASN A 53 5.08 -3.49 8.38
C ASN A 53 4.65 -2.08 8.03
N PHE A 54 3.41 -1.73 8.33
CA PHE A 54 2.87 -0.39 8.20
C PHE A 54 2.84 0.23 9.59
N VAL A 55 3.71 1.22 9.83
CA VAL A 55 3.82 1.92 11.12
C VAL A 55 3.42 3.39 10.94
N ASN A 56 2.42 3.86 11.69
CA ASN A 56 2.01 5.27 11.70
C ASN A 56 1.69 5.83 10.30
N ASN A 57 1.15 5.01 9.39
CA ASN A 57 0.72 5.51 8.10
C ASN A 57 -0.70 6.05 8.20
N SER A 58 -0.96 7.18 7.56
CA SER A 58 -2.24 7.87 7.65
C SER A 58 -2.84 8.06 6.25
N ALA A 59 -4.12 7.73 6.12
CA ALA A 59 -4.88 7.90 4.88
C ALA A 59 -6.27 8.47 5.22
N SER A 60 -6.74 9.44 4.44
CA SER A 60 -7.94 10.23 4.81
C SER A 60 -9.27 9.49 4.63
N SER A 61 -9.35 8.49 3.73
CA SER A 61 -10.61 7.75 3.51
C SER A 61 -10.48 6.23 3.42
N VAL A 62 -9.27 5.67 3.35
CA VAL A 62 -9.06 4.24 3.13
C VAL A 62 -7.85 3.75 3.94
N GLY A 63 -7.70 2.44 4.12
CA GLY A 63 -6.66 1.86 5.00
C GLY A 63 -5.22 1.99 4.48
N ALA A 64 -4.29 1.28 5.12
CA ALA A 64 -2.88 1.31 4.73
C ALA A 64 -2.60 0.70 3.35
N ILE A 65 -3.40 -0.29 2.91
CA ILE A 65 -3.25 -0.94 1.61
C ILE A 65 -4.63 -1.22 1.00
N SER A 66 -4.77 -1.03 -0.31
CA SER A 66 -5.92 -1.47 -1.08
C SER A 66 -5.47 -2.22 -2.33
N ILE A 67 -6.14 -3.35 -2.56
CA ILE A 67 -5.86 -4.27 -3.65
C ILE A 67 -7.16 -4.57 -4.37
N HIS A 68 -7.21 -4.17 -5.64
CA HIS A 68 -8.36 -4.38 -6.52
C HIS A 68 -8.10 -5.46 -7.58
N GLY A 69 -6.88 -5.99 -7.68
CA GLY A 69 -6.54 -7.04 -8.63
C GLY A 69 -6.84 -8.43 -8.09
N ASP A 70 -7.50 -9.26 -8.90
CA ASP A 70 -7.85 -10.65 -8.58
C ASP A 70 -6.62 -11.52 -8.24
N ASN A 71 -6.85 -12.59 -7.48
CA ASN A 71 -5.82 -13.55 -7.04
C ASN A 71 -4.62 -12.92 -6.32
N SER A 72 -4.84 -11.77 -5.69
CA SER A 72 -3.82 -11.08 -4.93
C SER A 72 -3.92 -11.39 -3.44
N SER A 73 -2.81 -11.34 -2.72
CA SER A 73 -2.75 -11.68 -1.31
C SER A 73 -1.88 -10.73 -0.50
N VAL A 74 -2.30 -10.48 0.74
CA VAL A 74 -1.49 -9.84 1.79
C VAL A 74 -1.27 -10.87 2.88
N ILE A 75 -0.02 -11.23 3.15
CA ILE A 75 0.35 -12.32 4.06
C ILE A 75 1.40 -11.81 5.04
N ASN A 76 1.30 -12.25 6.29
CA ASN A 76 2.28 -11.96 7.36
C ASN A 76 2.60 -10.46 7.52
N SER A 77 1.61 -9.59 7.37
CA SER A 77 1.82 -8.14 7.44
C SER A 77 1.23 -7.57 8.73
N ALA A 78 1.93 -6.59 9.31
CA ALA A 78 1.52 -5.87 10.50
C ALA A 78 1.07 -4.45 10.16
N PHE A 79 0.00 -4.00 10.81
CA PHE A 79 -0.56 -2.65 10.70
C PHE A 79 -0.60 -2.05 12.10
N ILE A 80 0.31 -1.11 12.36
CA ILE A 80 0.65 -0.56 13.68
C ILE A 80 0.47 0.95 13.68
#